data_AF-A0A8J9S637-F1
#
_entry.id   AF-A0A8J9S637-F1
#
_cell.length_a   1.000
_cell.length_b   1.000
_cell.length_c   1.000
_cell.angle_alpha   90.00
_cell.angle_beta   90.00
_cell.angle_gamma   90.00
#
_symmetry.space_group_name_H-M   'P 1'
#
loop_
_entity.id
_entity.type
_entity.pdbx_description
1 polymer ?
#
loop_
_entity_poly.entity_id
_entity_poly.type
_entity_poly.pdbx_seq_one_letter_code
_entity_poly.pdbx_strand_id
1 'polypeptide(L)'
;MSIRLFSTALLAACLAKATAQTCPTLIWSDEFDGSNLNADNWTPQIGDGCDISVDLCGWGNNEAQFYRSQNIAVADGSLKINALRQTFGEKEFTSARIRSFEKFDIDLTQPYVRIEARIKVPLGQGLWGAFWMMPSPEVLWPKGGEI
;
A
#
# COMPACT_ATOMS: atom_id res chain seq x y z
N MET A 1 0.21 71.58 1.35
CA MET A 1 -0.73 70.68 0.65
C MET A 1 0.10 69.57 0.03
N SER A 2 0.32 68.49 0.78
CA SER A 2 1.09 67.32 0.32
C SER A 2 0.12 66.17 0.09
N ILE A 3 -0.03 65.78 -1.16
CA ILE A 3 -0.82 64.60 -1.56
C ILE A 3 0.10 63.38 -1.45
N ARG A 4 -0.24 62.44 -0.56
CA ARG A 4 0.40 61.12 -0.49
C ARG A 4 -0.33 60.20 -1.47
N LEU A 5 0.38 59.74 -2.50
CA LEU A 5 -0.09 58.67 -3.37
C LEU A 5 0.12 57.33 -2.66
N PHE A 6 -0.97 56.66 -2.28
CA PHE A 6 -0.96 55.25 -1.90
C PHE A 6 -0.98 54.40 -3.16
N SER A 7 0.12 53.70 -3.43
CA SER A 7 0.17 52.70 -4.50
C SER A 7 -0.40 51.39 -3.94
N THR A 8 -1.65 51.07 -4.29
CA THR A 8 -2.23 49.75 -4.07
C THR A 8 -1.63 48.79 -5.08
N ALA A 9 -0.66 47.97 -4.65
CA ALA A 9 -0.23 46.80 -5.41
C ALA A 9 -1.36 45.77 -5.39
N LEU A 10 -2.03 45.58 -6.52
CA LEU A 10 -2.99 44.50 -6.69
C LEU A 10 -2.22 43.19 -6.78
N LEU A 11 -2.21 42.40 -5.70
CA LEU A 11 -1.64 41.06 -5.67
C LEU A 11 -2.56 40.16 -6.51
N ALA A 12 -2.24 39.97 -7.79
CA ALA A 12 -2.90 38.98 -8.62
C ALA A 12 -2.48 37.59 -8.12
N ALA A 13 -3.27 37.01 -7.21
CA ALA A 13 -3.13 35.62 -6.84
C ALA A 13 -3.41 34.77 -8.08
N CYS A 14 -2.35 34.18 -8.63
CA CYS A 14 -2.45 33.18 -9.68
C CYS A 14 -3.13 31.94 -9.07
N LEU A 15 -4.46 31.86 -9.21
CA LEU A 15 -5.21 30.63 -8.95
C LEU A 15 -4.81 29.62 -10.01
N ALA A 16 -3.71 28.91 -9.76
CA ALA A 16 -3.40 27.68 -10.47
C ALA A 16 -4.55 26.72 -10.18
N LYS A 17 -5.46 26.55 -11.15
CA LYS A 17 -6.39 25.43 -11.14
C LYS A 17 -5.53 24.17 -11.11
N ALA A 18 -5.58 23.43 -10.00
CA ALA A 18 -5.08 22.07 -9.98
C ALA A 18 -5.88 21.30 -11.03
N THR A 19 -5.29 21.05 -12.18
CA THR A 19 -5.83 20.11 -13.15
C THR A 19 -5.73 18.75 -12.48
N ALA A 20 -6.85 18.24 -11.94
CA ALA A 20 -6.92 16.86 -11.51
C ALA A 20 -6.50 16.00 -12.71
N GLN A 21 -5.39 15.28 -12.57
CA GLN A 21 -4.91 14.40 -13.63
C GLN A 21 -6.01 13.36 -13.89
N THR A 22 -6.62 13.45 -15.06
CA THR A 22 -7.64 12.49 -15.48
C THR A 22 -6.92 11.19 -15.81
N CYS A 23 -7.24 10.12 -15.09
CA CYS A 23 -6.88 8.75 -15.44
C CYS A 23 -8.12 8.10 -16.04
N PRO A 24 -8.39 8.28 -17.35
CA PRO A 24 -9.65 7.92 -17.95
C PRO A 24 -9.84 6.40 -18.11
N THR A 25 -8.74 5.64 -18.10
CA THR A 25 -8.76 4.20 -18.40
C THR A 25 -8.39 3.43 -17.14
N LEU A 26 -9.34 2.61 -16.67
CA LEU A 26 -9.06 1.56 -15.70
C LEU A 26 -8.40 0.39 -16.43
N ILE A 27 -7.18 0.02 -16.02
CA ILE A 27 -6.43 -1.09 -16.62
C ILE A 27 -6.47 -2.36 -15.77
N TRP A 28 -6.71 -2.23 -14.47
CA TRP A 28 -6.80 -3.33 -13.53
C TRP A 28 -7.51 -2.86 -12.25
N SER A 29 -8.29 -3.74 -11.64
CA SER A 29 -8.88 -3.54 -10.31
C SER A 29 -9.16 -4.87 -9.62
N ASP A 30 -9.32 -4.80 -8.30
CA ASP A 30 -9.88 -5.88 -7.49
C ASP A 30 -10.85 -5.26 -6.48
N GLU A 31 -12.14 -5.49 -6.71
CA GLU A 31 -13.22 -4.97 -5.85
C GLU A 31 -13.52 -5.90 -4.67
N PHE A 32 -12.91 -7.09 -4.62
CA PHE A 32 -13.10 -8.09 -3.56
C PHE A 32 -14.57 -8.53 -3.37
N ASP A 33 -15.34 -8.59 -4.45
CA ASP A 33 -16.76 -8.99 -4.46
C ASP A 33 -16.99 -10.51 -4.29
N GLY A 34 -15.92 -11.31 -4.40
CA GLY A 34 -15.98 -12.76 -4.21
C GLY A 34 -16.09 -13.19 -2.74
N SER A 35 -15.91 -14.50 -2.51
CA SER A 35 -15.86 -15.08 -1.16
C SER A 35 -14.45 -15.52 -0.76
N ASN A 36 -13.47 -15.37 -1.65
CA ASN A 36 -12.10 -15.82 -1.48
C ASN A 36 -11.14 -14.79 -2.08
N LEU A 37 -9.89 -14.79 -1.60
CA LEU A 37 -8.83 -14.03 -2.23
C LEU A 37 -8.63 -14.53 -3.67
N ASN A 38 -8.65 -13.62 -4.64
CA ASN A 38 -8.38 -13.98 -6.03
C ASN A 38 -6.90 -14.39 -6.18
N ALA A 39 -6.67 -15.68 -6.42
CA ALA A 39 -5.34 -16.24 -6.58
C ALA A 39 -4.66 -15.80 -7.88
N ASP A 40 -5.40 -15.33 -8.88
CA ASP A 40 -4.81 -14.76 -10.10
C ASP A 40 -4.23 -13.36 -9.84
N ASN A 41 -4.72 -12.66 -8.81
CA ASN A 41 -4.26 -11.32 -8.44
C ASN A 41 -3.22 -11.33 -7.31
N TRP A 42 -3.40 -12.20 -6.30
CA TRP A 42 -2.70 -12.06 -5.02
C TRP A 42 -2.06 -13.36 -4.52
N THR A 43 -0.89 -13.23 -3.90
CA THR A 43 -0.19 -14.31 -3.18
C THR A 43 0.00 -13.90 -1.72
N PRO A 44 -0.48 -14.69 -0.75
CA PRO A 44 -0.13 -14.51 0.65
C PRO A 44 1.36 -14.75 0.89
N GLN A 45 2.01 -13.86 1.64
CA GLN A 45 3.33 -14.13 2.23
C GLN A 45 3.13 -14.71 3.62
N ILE A 46 3.83 -15.80 3.91
CA ILE A 46 3.69 -16.56 5.15
C ILE A 46 4.98 -16.43 5.94
N GLY A 47 4.87 -16.32 7.27
CA GLY A 47 6.03 -16.26 8.14
C GLY A 47 6.36 -14.87 8.66
N ASP A 48 7.51 -14.80 9.31
CA ASP A 48 8.09 -13.60 9.90
C ASP A 48 9.35 -13.12 9.16
N GLY A 49 9.58 -13.65 7.94
CA GLY A 49 10.68 -13.28 7.05
C GLY A 49 11.97 -14.07 7.25
N CYS A 50 12.08 -14.86 8.33
CA CYS A 50 13.26 -15.66 8.63
C CYS A 50 13.54 -16.77 7.58
N ASP A 51 12.51 -17.25 6.89
CA ASP A 51 12.60 -18.26 5.84
C ASP A 51 13.25 -17.72 4.56
N ILE A 52 13.23 -16.40 4.36
CA ILE A 52 13.86 -15.73 3.22
C ILE A 52 15.35 -15.49 3.51
N SER A 53 15.66 -14.90 4.67
CA SER A 53 17.02 -14.78 5.18
C SER A 53 17.01 -14.49 6.68
N VAL A 54 18.10 -14.82 7.37
CA VAL A 54 18.26 -14.51 8.80
C VAL A 54 18.19 -13.01 9.10
N ASP A 55 18.67 -12.18 8.17
CA ASP A 55 18.65 -10.72 8.29
C ASP A 55 17.25 -10.12 8.10
N LEU A 56 16.31 -10.91 7.56
CA LEU A 56 14.91 -10.52 7.37
C LEU A 56 13.97 -11.10 8.41
N CYS A 57 14.49 -11.74 9.48
CA CYS A 57 13.67 -12.07 10.64
C CYS A 57 12.98 -10.81 11.21
N GLY A 58 11.68 -10.89 11.46
CA GLY A 58 10.86 -9.71 11.76
C GLY A 58 10.72 -8.76 10.57
N TRP A 59 10.76 -9.31 9.34
CA TRP A 59 10.69 -8.60 8.06
C TRP A 59 11.68 -7.43 7.91
N GLY A 60 12.83 -7.51 8.59
CA GLY A 60 13.85 -6.45 8.61
C GLY A 60 13.52 -5.24 9.47
N ASN A 61 12.33 -5.21 10.09
CA ASN A 61 11.81 -4.07 10.85
C ASN A 61 11.45 -4.43 12.31
N ASN A 62 11.94 -5.56 12.82
CA ASN A 62 11.57 -6.10 14.13
C ASN A 62 10.04 -6.29 14.30
N GLU A 63 9.37 -6.71 13.23
CA GLU A 63 7.94 -6.97 13.23
C GLU A 63 7.57 -8.14 14.18
N ALA A 64 6.50 -7.95 14.95
CA ALA A 64 6.13 -8.84 16.05
C ALA A 64 5.19 -9.99 15.64
N GLN A 65 4.62 -9.93 14.43
CA GLN A 65 3.63 -10.87 13.95
C GLN A 65 4.22 -11.97 13.06
N PHE A 66 3.53 -13.10 13.02
CA PHE A 66 3.70 -14.12 12.00
C PHE A 66 2.59 -13.96 10.94
N TYR A 67 2.95 -13.74 9.66
CA TYR A 67 1.94 -13.63 8.61
C TYR A 67 1.37 -15.00 8.22
N ARG A 68 0.05 -15.07 8.04
CA ARG A 68 -0.68 -16.29 7.72
C ARG A 68 -1.84 -16.03 6.78
N SER A 69 -2.18 -17.02 5.95
CA SER A 69 -3.36 -16.95 5.08
C SER A 69 -4.68 -17.01 5.86
N GLN A 70 -4.71 -17.63 7.05
CA GLN A 70 -5.90 -17.69 7.90
C GLN A 70 -6.35 -16.33 8.43
N ASN A 71 -5.47 -15.33 8.38
CA ASN A 71 -5.78 -13.96 8.78
C ASN A 71 -6.41 -13.14 7.64
N ILE A 72 -6.56 -13.73 6.45
CA ILE A 72 -7.22 -13.14 5.27
C ILE A 72 -8.68 -13.59 5.23
N ALA A 73 -9.58 -12.64 5.04
CA ALA A 73 -10.96 -12.93 4.66
C ALA A 73 -11.41 -11.99 3.54
N VAL A 74 -12.16 -12.51 2.57
CA VAL A 74 -12.85 -11.71 1.56
C VAL A 74 -14.34 -11.93 1.76
N ALA A 75 -15.04 -10.86 2.11
CA ALA A 75 -16.48 -10.89 2.33
C ALA A 75 -17.02 -9.45 2.37
N ASP A 76 -18.29 -9.30 1.99
CA ASP A 76 -19.02 -8.03 2.02
C ASP A 76 -18.38 -6.95 1.11
N GLY A 77 -17.86 -7.34 -0.06
CA GLY A 77 -17.23 -6.42 -1.03
C GLY A 77 -15.94 -5.79 -0.51
N SER A 78 -15.18 -6.53 0.31
CA SER A 78 -13.93 -6.03 0.88
C SER A 78 -12.95 -7.15 1.27
N LEU A 79 -11.66 -6.83 1.13
CA LEU A 79 -10.57 -7.57 1.76
C LEU A 79 -10.43 -7.18 3.23
N LYS A 80 -10.32 -8.19 4.09
CA LYS A 80 -10.07 -8.06 5.52
C LYS A 80 -8.72 -8.69 5.85
N ILE A 81 -7.79 -7.87 6.32
CA ILE A 81 -6.50 -8.28 6.89
C ILE A 81 -6.63 -8.19 8.41
N ASN A 82 -6.66 -9.33 9.08
CA ASN A 82 -6.96 -9.40 10.52
C ASN A 82 -5.66 -9.56 11.31
N ALA A 83 -5.23 -8.49 11.99
CA ALA A 83 -4.20 -8.58 13.01
C ALA A 83 -4.82 -9.09 14.33
N LEU A 84 -4.34 -10.23 14.84
CA LEU A 84 -4.88 -10.89 16.03
C LEU A 84 -3.77 -11.08 17.06
N ARG A 85 -4.07 -10.83 18.33
CA ARG A 85 -3.26 -11.36 19.44
C ARG A 85 -3.56 -12.86 19.56
N GLN A 86 -2.71 -13.64 18.93
CA GLN A 86 -2.82 -15.09 18.84
C GLN A 86 -1.40 -15.64 18.76
N THR A 87 -1.00 -16.43 19.76
CA THR A 87 0.30 -17.07 19.74
C THR A 87 0.38 -18.08 18.60
N PHE A 88 1.44 -17.98 17.80
CA PHE A 88 1.76 -18.93 16.73
C PHE A 88 3.27 -19.06 16.61
N GLY A 89 3.79 -20.26 16.87
CA GLY A 89 5.23 -20.45 17.06
C GLY A 89 5.74 -19.57 18.20
N GLU A 90 6.77 -18.77 17.92
CA GLU A 90 7.40 -17.86 18.88
C GLU A 90 6.82 -16.43 18.86
N LYS A 91 5.83 -16.17 18.00
CA LYS A 91 5.19 -14.85 17.88
C LYS A 91 3.90 -14.78 18.67
N GLU A 92 3.63 -13.64 19.31
CA GLU A 92 2.38 -13.39 20.05
C GLU A 92 1.23 -12.87 19.17
N PHE A 93 1.55 -12.46 17.95
CA PHE A 93 0.61 -11.86 17.01
C PHE A 93 0.60 -12.62 15.69
N THR A 94 -0.55 -12.66 15.05
CA THR A 94 -0.69 -13.09 13.66
C THR A 94 -1.34 -11.98 12.84
N SER A 95 -1.02 -11.92 11.56
CA SER A 95 -1.62 -10.98 10.62
C SER A 95 -1.59 -11.58 9.20
N ALA A 96 -1.90 -10.80 8.18
CA ALA A 96 -1.68 -11.18 6.79
C ALA A 96 -0.92 -10.12 6.00
N ARG A 97 -0.16 -10.59 5.01
CA ARG A 97 0.55 -9.80 4.01
C ARG A 97 0.30 -10.48 2.67
N ILE A 98 -0.12 -9.71 1.67
CA ILE A 98 -0.35 -10.21 0.30
C ILE A 98 0.44 -9.36 -0.70
N ARG A 99 0.75 -9.94 -1.86
CA ARG A 99 1.46 -9.26 -2.94
C ARG A 99 0.93 -9.70 -4.31
N SER A 100 1.04 -8.84 -5.31
CA SER A 100 0.75 -9.13 -6.72
C SER A 100 1.98 -9.61 -7.51
N PHE A 101 3.06 -9.97 -6.81
CA PHE A 101 4.32 -10.42 -7.39
C PHE A 101 4.11 -11.52 -8.44
N GLU A 102 4.66 -11.32 -9.65
CA GLU A 102 4.52 -12.19 -10.83
C GLU A 102 3.08 -12.40 -11.33
N LYS A 103 2.12 -11.57 -10.89
CA LYS A 103 0.70 -11.67 -11.25
C LYS A 103 0.18 -10.42 -11.94
N PHE A 104 0.48 -9.27 -11.35
CA PHE A 104 0.19 -7.97 -11.94
C PHE A 104 1.37 -7.05 -11.67
N ASP A 105 1.84 -6.42 -12.73
CA ASP A 105 2.89 -5.42 -12.70
C ASP A 105 2.50 -4.24 -13.59
N ILE A 106 3.10 -3.09 -13.32
CA ILE A 106 2.82 -1.86 -14.02
C ILE A 106 3.68 -1.78 -15.26
N ASP A 107 3.03 -1.59 -16.41
CA ASP A 107 3.73 -1.30 -17.65
C ASP A 107 4.44 0.06 -17.56
N LEU A 108 5.76 0.02 -17.39
CA LEU A 108 6.63 1.20 -17.29
C LEU A 108 6.77 1.97 -18.61
N THR A 109 6.19 1.48 -19.73
CA THR A 109 6.07 2.29 -20.95
C THR A 109 5.02 3.40 -20.81
N GLN A 110 4.13 3.29 -19.83
CA GLN A 110 3.18 4.36 -19.49
C GLN A 110 3.88 5.42 -18.62
N PRO A 111 3.88 6.71 -19.01
CA PRO A 111 4.65 7.74 -18.32
C PRO A 111 4.12 8.05 -16.92
N TYR A 112 2.84 7.78 -16.66
CA TYR A 112 2.18 8.02 -15.38
C TYR A 112 1.10 6.96 -15.13
N VAL A 113 1.06 6.46 -13.91
CA VAL A 113 -0.01 5.59 -13.42
C VAL A 113 -0.59 6.15 -12.14
N ARG A 114 -1.86 5.84 -11.89
CA ARG A 114 -2.55 6.17 -10.64
C ARG A 114 -2.98 4.87 -10.00
N ILE A 115 -2.60 4.72 -8.74
CA ILE A 115 -2.84 3.52 -7.94
C ILE A 115 -3.57 3.98 -6.70
N GLU A 116 -4.73 3.38 -6.46
CA GLU A 116 -5.60 3.78 -5.36
C GLU A 116 -6.12 2.56 -4.62
N ALA A 117 -6.30 2.71 -3.32
CA ALA A 117 -7.00 1.74 -2.49
C ALA A 117 -7.90 2.49 -1.51
N ARG A 118 -9.13 1.99 -1.32
CA ARG A 118 -10.05 2.51 -0.31
C ARG A 118 -9.94 1.67 0.95
N ILE A 119 -9.17 2.14 1.93
CA ILE A 119 -8.80 1.36 3.12
C ILE A 119 -9.36 2.01 4.39
N LYS A 120 -9.95 1.20 5.27
CA LYS A 120 -10.23 1.57 6.66
C LYS A 120 -9.21 0.88 7.56
N VAL A 121 -8.42 1.66 8.29
CA VAL A 121 -7.35 1.14 9.16
C VAL A 121 -7.83 1.12 10.62
N PRO A 122 -7.59 0.05 11.39
CA PRO A 122 -7.89 0.03 12.82
C PRO A 122 -6.95 0.95 13.61
N LEU A 123 -7.44 1.45 14.74
CA LEU A 123 -6.64 2.22 15.69
C LEU A 123 -6.09 1.29 16.78
N GLY A 124 -4.82 1.47 17.15
CA GLY A 124 -4.18 0.72 18.22
C GLY A 124 -2.67 0.91 18.20
N GLN A 125 -2.05 0.98 19.38
CA GLN A 125 -0.60 1.08 19.46
C GLN A 125 0.05 -0.17 18.86
N GLY A 126 1.07 0.04 18.03
CA GLY A 126 1.80 -1.03 17.36
C GLY A 126 1.13 -1.60 16.11
N LEU A 127 -0.12 -1.21 15.79
CA LEU A 127 -0.73 -1.55 14.50
C LEU A 127 -0.10 -0.71 13.40
N TRP A 128 0.43 -1.38 12.38
CA TRP A 128 1.06 -0.74 11.23
C TRP A 128 0.43 -1.26 9.94
N GLY A 129 -0.66 -0.60 9.51
CA GLY A 129 -1.28 -0.87 8.22
C GLY A 129 -0.50 -0.21 7.09
N ALA A 130 -0.20 -0.95 6.02
CA ALA A 130 0.55 -0.46 4.88
C ALA A 130 -0.12 -0.88 3.55
N PHE A 131 -0.13 0.05 2.59
CA PHE A 131 -0.42 -0.18 1.19
C PHE A 131 0.71 0.50 0.41
N TRP A 132 1.50 -0.31 -0.28
CA TRP A 132 2.82 0.06 -0.76
C TRP A 132 3.22 -0.83 -1.93
N MET A 133 4.32 -0.48 -2.59
CA MET A 133 4.82 -1.19 -3.76
C MET A 133 6.29 -1.57 -3.63
N MET A 134 6.60 -2.71 -4.23
CA MET A 134 7.94 -3.25 -4.41
C MET A 134 8.30 -3.28 -5.90
N PRO A 135 9.60 -3.35 -6.24
CA PRO A 135 10.00 -3.43 -7.63
C PRO A 135 9.57 -4.75 -8.26
N SER A 136 9.53 -4.74 -9.59
CA SER A 136 9.42 -5.95 -10.41
C SER A 136 10.48 -6.99 -10.02
N PRO A 137 10.20 -8.30 -10.19
CA PRO A 137 11.09 -9.40 -9.75
C PRO A 137 12.56 -9.29 -10.19
N GLU A 138 12.83 -8.60 -11.28
CA GLU A 138 14.13 -8.49 -11.92
C GLU A 138 15.09 -7.54 -11.18
N VAL A 139 14.58 -6.67 -10.29
CA VAL A 139 15.40 -5.67 -9.60
C VAL A 139 15.25 -5.82 -8.09
N LEU A 140 16.36 -6.05 -7.41
CA LEU A 140 16.37 -6.22 -5.96
C LEU A 140 16.24 -4.89 -5.20
N TRP A 141 15.57 -4.93 -4.06
CA TRP A 141 15.58 -3.84 -3.08
C TRP A 141 17.00 -3.63 -2.50
N PRO A 142 17.41 -2.38 -2.22
CA PRO A 142 16.65 -1.14 -2.38
C PRO A 142 16.77 -0.52 -3.78
N LYS A 143 17.59 -1.10 -4.67
CA LYS A 143 17.88 -0.51 -5.99
C LYS A 143 16.65 -0.36 -6.87
N GLY A 144 15.69 -1.28 -6.75
CA GLY A 144 14.43 -1.21 -7.49
C GLY A 144 13.44 -0.16 -6.97
N GLY A 145 13.70 0.44 -5.81
CA GLY A 145 12.81 1.40 -5.17
C GLY A 145 11.72 0.73 -4.32
N GLU A 146 11.03 1.57 -3.55
CA GLU A 146 9.88 1.22 -2.71
C GLU A 146 9.01 2.49 -2.66
N ILE A 147 7.70 2.35 -2.87
CA ILE A 147 6.73 3.46 -2.85
C ILE A 147 5.69 3.21 -1.77
#